data_AF-A0A945G0N6-F1
#
_entry.id   AF-A0A945G0N6-F1
#
_cell.length_a   1.000
_cell.length_b   1.000
_cell.length_c   1.000
_cell.angle_alpha   90.00
_cell.angle_beta   90.00
_cell.angle_gamma   90.00
#
_symmetry.space_group_name_H-M   'P 1'
#
loop_
_entity.id
_entity.type
_entity.pdbx_description
1 polymer ?
#
loop_
_entity_poly.entity_id
_entity_poly.type
_entity_poly.pdbx_seq_one_letter_code
_entity_poly.pdbx_strand_id
1 'polypeptide(L)'
;PPDEPINVLQVGLPTNFKVASFASDENTKILRNLQSDIESILYKRGQDTIELPVKLKVHDSLFVPLAKWSMLLAGNYRCVQENEARSIKEAVHSDIRVTEGIYNWVSELARDLGASSTDQVPFEKYAKAAESLIRPSSAARALFTGAKNIERVDRLVRLIALQMGKDVSIIDSIIDTVDRRLEINRKS
;
A
#
# COMPACT_ATOMS: atom_id res chain seq x y z
N PRO A 1 0.91 1.44 17.43
CA PRO A 1 1.68 0.31 18.02
C PRO A 1 0.75 -0.56 18.86
N PRO A 2 1.12 -1.79 19.26
CA PRO A 2 0.23 -2.69 20.00
C PRO A 2 -0.40 -2.06 21.25
N ASP A 3 0.34 -1.17 21.93
CA ASP A 3 -0.08 -0.53 23.20
C ASP A 3 -0.48 0.94 23.05
N GLU A 4 -0.59 1.44 21.82
CA GLU A 4 -0.88 2.85 21.54
C GLU A 4 -2.31 3.04 21.03
N PRO A 5 -2.92 4.22 21.22
CA PRO A 5 -4.21 4.56 20.62
C PRO A 5 -4.23 4.37 19.10
N ILE A 6 -5.43 4.15 18.55
CA ILE A 6 -5.63 3.88 17.11
C ILE A 6 -5.14 5.00 16.18
N ASN A 7 -5.04 6.22 16.68
CA ASN A 7 -4.53 7.39 15.97
C ASN A 7 -3.00 7.56 16.07
N VAL A 8 -2.29 6.61 16.68
CA VAL A 8 -0.83 6.62 16.76
C VAL A 8 -0.23 5.67 15.75
N LEU A 9 0.52 6.24 14.80
CA LEU A 9 1.24 5.49 13.78
C LEU A 9 2.74 5.48 14.07
N GLN A 10 3.31 4.29 14.23
CA GLN A 10 4.77 4.12 14.29
C GLN A 10 5.32 3.79 12.92
N VAL A 11 6.32 4.57 12.50
CA VAL A 11 6.93 4.47 11.19
C VAL A 11 8.37 3.98 11.35
N GLY A 12 8.65 2.76 10.91
CA GLY A 12 9.97 2.12 11.07
C GLY A 12 10.95 2.38 9.92
N LEU A 13 10.52 3.03 8.85
CA LEU A 13 11.32 3.32 7.65
C LEU A 13 11.01 4.75 7.18
N PRO A 14 11.97 5.45 6.55
CA PRO A 14 11.66 6.75 5.95
C PRO A 14 10.44 6.67 5.03
N THR A 15 9.43 7.52 5.27
CA THR A 15 8.10 7.38 4.66
C THR A 15 7.53 8.72 4.25
N ASN A 16 6.99 8.75 3.02
CA ASN A 16 6.19 9.86 2.53
C ASN A 16 4.70 9.47 2.58
N PHE A 17 3.93 10.14 3.42
CA PHE A 17 2.48 10.06 3.42
C PHE A 17 1.95 10.94 2.32
N LYS A 18 1.37 10.33 1.28
CA LYS A 18 0.74 11.07 0.20
C LYS A 18 -0.74 11.30 0.51
N VAL A 19 -1.21 12.53 0.34
CA VAL A 19 -2.60 12.92 0.60
C VAL A 19 -3.11 13.75 -0.57
N ALA A 20 -4.34 13.49 -1.01
CA ALA A 20 -5.02 14.30 -2.01
C ALA A 20 -5.58 15.59 -1.39
N SER A 21 -5.72 16.65 -2.18
CA SER A 21 -6.41 17.87 -1.76
C SER A 21 -7.88 17.60 -1.42
N PHE A 22 -8.42 18.37 -0.49
CA PHE A 22 -9.86 18.42 -0.25
C PHE A 22 -10.55 19.28 -1.32
N ALA A 23 -11.88 19.17 -1.42
CA ALA A 23 -12.68 20.07 -2.24
C ALA A 23 -12.62 21.54 -1.77
N SER A 24 -12.32 21.78 -0.48
CA SER A 24 -12.15 23.11 0.08
C SER A 24 -10.66 23.50 0.09
N ASP A 25 -10.35 24.65 -0.49
CA ASP A 25 -9.01 25.25 -0.46
C ASP A 25 -8.55 25.56 0.96
N GLU A 26 -9.47 25.97 1.84
CA GLU A 26 -9.18 26.25 3.25
C GLU A 26 -8.74 24.98 3.98
N ASN A 27 -9.43 23.86 3.77
CA ASN A 27 -9.04 22.58 4.34
C ASN A 27 -7.73 22.06 3.74
N THR A 28 -7.52 22.26 2.44
CA THR A 28 -6.26 21.90 1.77
C THR A 28 -5.09 22.75 2.30
N LYS A 29 -5.33 24.02 2.64
CA LYS A 29 -4.32 24.89 3.25
C LYS A 29 -3.83 24.34 4.60
N ILE A 30 -4.69 23.73 5.41
CA ILE A 30 -4.27 23.05 6.65
C ILE A 30 -3.26 21.95 6.33
N LEU A 31 -3.54 21.09 5.34
CA LEU A 31 -2.63 20.02 4.95
C LEU A 31 -1.31 20.56 4.39
N ARG A 32 -1.35 21.64 3.60
CA ARG A 32 -0.15 22.29 3.03
C ARG A 32 0.72 22.93 4.13
N ASN A 33 0.10 23.54 5.13
CA ASN A 33 0.81 24.05 6.31
C ASN A 33 1.48 22.91 7.08
N LEU A 34 0.75 21.82 7.37
CA LEU A 34 1.33 20.64 8.02
C LEU A 34 2.51 20.06 7.24
N GLN A 35 2.40 19.99 5.91
CA GLN A 35 3.52 19.58 5.06
C GLN A 35 4.74 20.50 5.26
N SER A 36 4.54 21.82 5.16
CA SER A 36 5.63 22.81 5.31
C SER A 36 6.26 22.73 6.70
N ASP A 37 5.43 22.63 7.74
CA ASP A 37 5.87 22.55 9.13
C ASP A 37 6.72 21.28 9.33
N ILE A 38 6.26 20.11 8.87
CA ILE A 38 7.03 18.85 8.95
C ILE A 38 8.34 18.94 8.17
N GLU A 39 8.33 19.54 6.98
CA GLU A 39 9.51 19.71 6.14
C GLU A 39 10.55 20.64 6.76
N SER A 40 10.11 21.63 7.54
CA SER A 40 10.98 22.57 8.25
C SER A 40 11.65 21.99 9.50
N ILE A 41 11.19 20.83 10.01
CA ILE A 41 11.75 20.26 11.23
C ILE A 41 13.16 19.72 10.97
N LEU A 42 14.10 20.30 11.72
CA LEU A 42 15.49 19.90 11.78
C LEU A 42 15.78 19.27 13.14
N TYR A 43 16.08 17.98 13.15
CA TYR A 43 16.41 17.22 14.34
C TYR A 43 17.93 17.19 14.55
N LYS A 44 18.39 17.68 15.71
CA LYS A 44 19.79 17.61 16.10
C LYS A 44 20.12 16.21 16.62
N ARG A 45 21.06 15.53 15.95
CA ARG A 45 21.59 14.23 16.36
C ARG A 45 23.10 14.36 16.56
N GLY A 46 23.51 14.69 17.78
CA GLY A 46 24.91 15.00 18.08
C GLY A 46 25.33 16.32 17.43
N GLN A 47 26.37 16.29 16.60
CA GLN A 47 26.82 17.44 15.81
C GLN A 47 26.06 17.61 14.50
N ASP A 48 25.39 16.56 14.03
CA ASP A 48 24.64 16.57 12.78
C ASP A 48 23.22 17.10 12.99
N THR A 49 22.71 17.75 11.95
CA THR A 49 21.30 18.13 11.86
C THR A 49 20.69 17.40 10.68
N ILE A 50 19.63 16.63 10.94
CA ILE A 50 18.93 15.86 9.91
C ILE A 50 17.48 16.30 9.81
N GLU A 51 16.92 16.20 8.62
CA GLU A 51 15.47 16.34 8.44
C GLU A 51 14.73 15.16 9.11
N LEU A 52 13.47 15.39 9.48
CA LEU A 52 12.61 14.26 9.84
C LEU A 52 12.48 13.28 8.66
N PRO A 53 12.70 11.97 8.87
CA PRO A 53 12.58 10.94 7.82
C PRO A 53 11.12 10.61 7.48
N VAL A 54 10.16 11.39 7.98
CA VAL A 54 8.74 11.26 7.69
C VAL A 54 8.27 12.56 7.07
N LYS A 55 7.62 12.49 5.90
CA LYS A 55 7.07 13.65 5.20
C LYS A 55 5.58 13.46 4.94
N LEU A 56 4.84 14.56 5.00
CA LEU A 56 3.50 14.66 4.42
C LEU A 56 3.65 15.30 3.04
N LYS A 57 3.09 14.71 1.99
CA LYS A 57 3.13 15.22 0.62
C LYS A 57 1.71 15.36 0.12
N VAL A 58 1.24 16.59 0.06
CA VAL A 58 -0.08 16.92 -0.47
C VAL A 58 0.02 16.99 -1.99
N HIS A 59 -0.95 16.41 -2.68
CA HIS A 59 -1.03 16.37 -4.13
C HIS A 59 -2.38 16.89 -4.59
N ASP A 60 -2.41 17.54 -5.75
CA ASP A 60 -3.66 18.09 -6.30
C ASP A 60 -4.49 16.99 -7.01
N SER A 61 -3.84 15.89 -7.42
CA SER A 61 -4.54 14.73 -7.97
C SER A 61 -5.28 13.97 -6.87
N LEU A 62 -6.59 13.76 -7.07
CA LEU A 62 -7.43 12.92 -6.22
C LEU A 62 -7.04 11.43 -6.29
N PHE A 63 -6.31 11.04 -7.32
CA PHE A 63 -5.98 9.64 -7.61
C PHE A 63 -4.65 9.19 -7.02
N VAL A 64 -3.88 10.09 -6.39
CA VAL A 64 -2.61 9.75 -5.73
C VAL A 64 -2.71 8.57 -4.75
N PRO A 65 -3.79 8.41 -3.95
CA PRO A 65 -3.94 7.23 -3.11
C PRO A 65 -3.98 5.90 -3.88
N LEU A 66 -4.47 5.90 -5.13
CA LEU A 66 -4.58 4.69 -5.97
C LEU A 66 -3.21 4.11 -6.34
N ALA A 67 -2.15 4.91 -6.33
CA ALA A 67 -0.79 4.45 -6.62
C ALA A 67 -0.33 3.30 -5.71
N LYS A 68 -0.95 3.15 -4.52
CA LYS A 68 -0.62 2.08 -3.59
C LYS A 68 -1.25 0.74 -3.98
N TRP A 69 -2.35 0.73 -4.75
CA TRP A 69 -3.09 -0.48 -5.10
C TRP A 69 -2.20 -1.51 -5.79
N SER A 70 -1.37 -1.08 -6.74
CA SER A 70 -0.46 -1.97 -7.47
C SER A 70 0.51 -2.70 -6.53
N MET A 71 1.05 -2.01 -5.52
CA MET A 71 1.92 -2.62 -4.51
C MET A 71 1.15 -3.58 -3.59
N LEU A 72 -0.11 -3.26 -3.26
CA LEU A 72 -0.93 -4.08 -2.39
C LEU A 72 -1.23 -5.44 -3.03
N LEU A 73 -1.65 -5.45 -4.29
CA LEU A 73 -1.99 -6.69 -5.00
C LEU A 73 -0.74 -7.44 -5.46
N ALA A 74 0.25 -6.75 -6.02
CA ALA A 74 1.47 -7.41 -6.53
C ALA A 74 2.37 -7.95 -5.40
N GLY A 75 2.30 -7.37 -4.19
CA GLY A 75 3.11 -7.79 -3.04
C GLY A 75 2.31 -8.15 -1.80
N ASN A 76 1.63 -7.19 -1.18
CA ASN A 76 1.13 -7.34 0.19
C ASN A 76 0.13 -8.49 0.36
N TYR A 77 -0.86 -8.61 -0.52
CA TYR A 77 -1.83 -9.73 -0.46
C TYR A 77 -1.21 -11.05 -0.91
N ARG A 78 -0.21 -11.01 -1.80
CA ARG A 78 0.59 -12.17 -2.20
C ARG A 78 1.54 -12.68 -1.11
N CYS A 79 1.66 -11.98 0.02
CA CYS A 79 2.30 -12.53 1.22
C CYS A 79 1.49 -13.66 1.85
N VAL A 80 0.18 -13.73 1.62
CA VAL A 80 -0.68 -14.81 2.12
C VAL A 80 -0.47 -16.03 1.24
N GLN A 81 -0.04 -17.15 1.81
CA GLN A 81 -0.02 -18.46 1.17
C GLN A 81 -1.03 -19.38 1.84
N GLU A 82 -1.20 -20.59 1.32
CA GLU A 82 -2.18 -21.54 1.85
C GLU A 82 -1.98 -21.79 3.35
N ASN A 83 -0.73 -22.02 3.79
CA ASN A 83 -0.42 -22.46 5.15
C ASN A 83 0.44 -21.47 5.96
N GLU A 84 1.09 -20.49 5.32
CA GLU A 84 2.01 -19.57 5.98
C GLU A 84 2.02 -18.18 5.34
N ALA A 85 2.63 -17.22 6.04
CA ALA A 85 2.93 -15.91 5.47
C ALA A 85 4.37 -15.90 4.96
N ARG A 86 4.58 -15.37 3.77
CA ARG A 86 5.92 -15.05 3.24
C ARG A 86 6.23 -13.56 3.33
N SER A 87 7.51 -13.20 3.25
CA SER A 87 7.93 -11.79 3.20
C SER A 87 7.42 -11.09 1.94
N ILE A 88 7.36 -9.75 1.96
CA ILE A 88 7.04 -8.97 0.75
C ILE A 88 8.12 -9.17 -0.31
N LYS A 89 9.40 -9.27 0.10
CA LYS A 89 10.51 -9.60 -0.80
C LYS A 89 10.23 -10.89 -1.57
N GLU A 90 9.92 -11.98 -0.88
CA GLU A 90 9.63 -13.27 -1.52
C GLU A 90 8.37 -13.19 -2.39
N ALA A 91 7.35 -12.46 -1.94
CA ALA A 91 6.14 -12.25 -2.71
C ALA A 91 6.43 -11.59 -4.07
N VAL A 92 7.26 -10.54 -4.08
CA VAL A 92 7.63 -9.80 -5.28
C VAL A 92 8.61 -10.56 -6.17
N HIS A 93 9.62 -11.21 -5.59
CA HIS A 93 10.77 -11.73 -6.34
C HIS A 93 10.72 -13.23 -6.65
N SER A 94 9.79 -14.00 -6.09
CA SER A 94 9.63 -15.43 -6.42
C SER A 94 9.25 -15.68 -7.89
N ASP A 95 8.43 -14.80 -8.45
CA ASP A 95 8.16 -14.72 -9.88
C ASP A 95 7.96 -13.25 -10.26
N ILE A 96 9.06 -12.63 -10.69
CA ILE A 96 9.08 -11.20 -10.99
C ILE A 96 8.16 -10.85 -12.17
N ARG A 97 7.98 -11.76 -13.13
CA ARG A 97 7.13 -11.51 -14.32
C ARG A 97 5.66 -11.49 -13.95
N VAL A 98 5.23 -12.43 -13.09
CA VAL A 98 3.87 -12.42 -12.54
C VAL A 98 3.64 -11.15 -11.71
N THR A 99 4.61 -10.77 -10.87
CA THR A 99 4.51 -9.54 -10.07
C THR A 99 4.38 -8.31 -10.96
N GLU A 100 5.20 -8.19 -12.00
CA GLU A 100 5.16 -7.10 -12.96
C GLU A 100 3.81 -7.04 -13.70
N GLY A 101 3.30 -8.19 -14.15
CA GLY A 101 2.00 -8.30 -14.81
C GLY A 101 0.85 -7.78 -13.93
N ILE A 102 0.78 -8.24 -12.67
CA ILE A 102 -0.22 -7.75 -11.71
C ILE A 102 -0.04 -6.25 -11.45
N TYR A 103 1.21 -5.81 -11.24
CA TYR A 103 1.52 -4.41 -10.96
C TYR A 103 1.04 -3.49 -12.08
N ASN A 104 1.35 -3.85 -13.32
CA ASN A 104 0.98 -3.07 -14.50
C ASN A 104 -0.52 -3.11 -14.75
N TRP A 105 -1.17 -4.26 -14.59
CA TRP A 105 -2.64 -4.39 -14.72
C TRP A 105 -3.39 -3.50 -13.72
N VAL A 106 -2.98 -3.48 -12.45
CA VAL A 106 -3.61 -2.59 -11.44
C VAL A 106 -3.30 -1.12 -11.73
N SER A 107 -2.10 -0.83 -12.25
CA SER A 107 -1.73 0.53 -12.64
C SER A 107 -2.53 1.02 -13.85
N GLU A 108 -2.84 0.14 -14.81
CA GLU A 108 -3.78 0.41 -15.91
C GLU A 108 -5.17 0.71 -15.38
N LEU A 109 -5.71 -0.13 -14.50
CA LEU A 109 -7.01 0.11 -13.87
C LEU A 109 -7.07 1.48 -13.17
N ALA A 110 -6.03 1.85 -12.41
CA ALA A 110 -5.98 3.16 -11.75
C ALA A 110 -5.96 4.31 -12.77
N ARG A 111 -5.29 4.17 -13.92
CA ARG A 111 -5.30 5.17 -15.00
C ARG A 111 -6.66 5.29 -15.66
N ASP A 112 -7.34 4.18 -15.89
CA ASP A 112 -8.69 4.17 -16.45
C ASP A 112 -9.72 4.83 -15.51
N LEU A 113 -9.44 4.86 -14.19
CA LEU A 113 -10.24 5.60 -13.21
C LEU A 113 -9.93 7.10 -13.19
N GLY A 114 -8.84 7.54 -13.81
CA GLY A 114 -8.44 8.94 -13.90
C GLY A 114 -7.06 9.28 -13.32
N ALA A 115 -6.31 8.29 -12.80
CA ALA A 115 -4.96 8.54 -12.32
C ALA A 115 -4.01 8.95 -13.46
N SER A 116 -3.12 9.91 -13.18
CA SER A 116 -1.99 10.18 -14.08
C SER A 116 -0.90 9.13 -13.91
N SER A 117 -0.15 8.84 -14.97
CA SER A 117 1.07 8.03 -14.88
C SER A 117 2.10 8.63 -13.91
N THR A 118 2.09 9.95 -13.74
CA THR A 118 2.97 10.68 -12.80
C THR A 118 2.58 10.48 -11.33
N ASP A 119 1.34 10.06 -11.05
CA ASP A 119 0.91 9.74 -9.69
C ASP A 119 1.44 8.37 -9.24
N GLN A 120 1.79 7.52 -10.21
CA GLN A 120 2.19 6.14 -10.03
C GLN A 120 3.70 6.01 -9.79
N VAL A 121 4.09 4.85 -9.25
CA VAL A 121 5.50 4.51 -9.04
C VAL A 121 5.88 3.51 -10.15
N PRO A 122 6.98 3.72 -10.89
CA PRO A 122 7.48 2.73 -11.83
C PRO A 122 7.73 1.38 -11.15
N PHE A 123 7.41 0.29 -11.84
CA PHE A 123 7.54 -1.06 -11.29
C PHE A 123 8.96 -1.35 -10.81
N GLU A 124 9.98 -0.92 -11.54
CA GLU A 124 11.39 -1.15 -11.22
C GLU A 124 11.77 -0.50 -9.89
N LYS A 125 11.21 0.68 -9.60
CA LYS A 125 11.41 1.36 -8.30
C LYS A 125 10.76 0.56 -7.18
N TYR A 126 9.57 0.00 -7.42
CA TYR A 126 8.89 -0.86 -6.45
C TYR A 126 9.65 -2.18 -6.23
N ALA A 127 10.04 -2.88 -7.30
CA ALA A 127 10.78 -4.13 -7.24
C ALA A 127 12.09 -3.98 -6.47
N LYS A 128 12.85 -2.91 -6.75
CA LYS A 128 14.07 -2.56 -6.01
C LYS A 128 13.79 -2.28 -4.54
N ALA A 129 12.77 -1.48 -4.23
CA ALA A 129 12.39 -1.22 -2.84
C ALA A 129 12.00 -2.51 -2.08
N ALA A 130 11.35 -3.44 -2.77
CA ALA A 130 10.89 -4.72 -2.20
C ALA A 130 12.04 -5.64 -1.76
N GLU A 131 13.26 -5.49 -2.28
CA GLU A 131 14.43 -6.25 -1.84
C GLU A 131 14.73 -6.06 -0.35
N SER A 132 14.35 -4.92 0.21
CA SER A 132 14.53 -4.57 1.63
C SER A 132 13.36 -5.00 2.53
N LEU A 133 12.26 -5.48 1.96
CA LEU A 133 11.02 -5.77 2.68
C LEU A 133 10.95 -7.23 3.16
N ILE A 134 11.80 -7.54 4.15
CA ILE A 134 11.99 -8.89 4.69
C ILE A 134 10.87 -9.41 5.60
N ARG A 135 9.89 -8.56 5.97
CA ARG A 135 8.76 -8.96 6.81
C ARG A 135 7.52 -9.24 5.96
N PRO A 136 6.62 -10.15 6.40
CA PRO A 136 5.31 -10.27 5.79
C PRO A 136 4.51 -8.97 5.94
N SER A 137 3.57 -8.76 5.01
CA SER A 137 2.68 -7.60 5.03
C SER A 137 1.84 -7.55 6.32
N SER A 138 1.34 -6.35 6.68
CA SER A 138 0.43 -6.20 7.82
C SER A 138 -0.81 -7.08 7.69
N ALA A 139 -1.39 -7.16 6.49
CA ALA A 139 -2.54 -8.02 6.19
C ALA A 139 -2.21 -9.50 6.44
N ALA A 140 -1.10 -9.99 5.90
CA ALA A 140 -0.69 -11.38 6.11
C ALA A 140 -0.41 -11.67 7.59
N ARG A 141 0.34 -10.81 8.29
CA ARG A 141 0.59 -10.97 9.73
C ARG A 141 -0.72 -11.03 10.52
N ALA A 142 -1.65 -10.10 10.29
CA ALA A 142 -2.93 -10.08 10.98
C ALA A 142 -3.73 -11.38 10.75
N LEU A 143 -3.78 -11.86 9.50
CA LEU A 143 -4.46 -13.12 9.17
C LEU A 143 -3.84 -14.32 9.89
N PHE A 144 -2.51 -14.43 9.90
CA PHE A 144 -1.83 -15.55 10.56
C PHE A 144 -1.80 -15.43 12.09
N THR A 145 -2.15 -14.28 12.65
CA THR A 145 -2.46 -14.11 14.08
C THR A 145 -3.95 -14.31 14.41
N GLY A 146 -4.76 -14.80 13.47
CA GLY A 146 -6.17 -15.14 13.70
C GLY A 146 -7.16 -14.00 13.48
N ALA A 147 -6.78 -12.91 12.80
CA ALA A 147 -7.72 -11.83 12.50
C ALA A 147 -8.90 -12.36 11.66
N LYS A 148 -10.13 -12.14 12.16
CA LYS A 148 -11.37 -12.55 11.49
C LYS A 148 -11.79 -11.59 10.37
N ASN A 149 -11.21 -10.39 10.36
CA ASN A 149 -11.44 -9.35 9.36
C ASN A 149 -10.14 -8.57 9.10
N ILE A 150 -9.94 -8.17 7.85
CA ILE A 150 -8.90 -7.24 7.41
C ILE A 150 -9.50 -6.32 6.33
N GLU A 151 -8.82 -5.23 6.01
CA GLU A 151 -9.14 -4.43 4.83
C GLU A 151 -8.91 -5.24 3.54
N ARG A 152 -9.85 -5.15 2.58
CA ARG A 152 -9.88 -5.95 1.35
C ARG A 152 -9.86 -5.07 0.09
N VAL A 153 -8.75 -4.36 -0.09
CA VAL A 153 -8.50 -3.55 -1.30
C VAL A 153 -8.43 -4.44 -2.55
N ASP A 154 -7.95 -5.68 -2.42
CA ASP A 154 -8.01 -6.71 -3.47
C ASP A 154 -9.43 -6.95 -3.99
N ARG A 155 -10.42 -7.08 -3.10
CA ARG A 155 -11.83 -7.22 -3.50
C ARG A 155 -12.41 -5.94 -4.08
N LEU A 156 -12.06 -4.78 -3.51
CA LEU A 156 -12.49 -3.48 -4.06
C LEU A 156 -12.01 -3.31 -5.50
N VAL A 157 -10.72 -3.58 -5.75
CA VAL A 157 -10.11 -3.55 -7.08
C VAL A 157 -10.82 -4.50 -8.05
N ARG A 158 -11.10 -5.74 -7.62
CA ARG A 158 -11.87 -6.71 -8.43
C ARG A 158 -13.27 -6.21 -8.78
N LEU A 159 -14.01 -5.68 -7.80
CA LEU A 159 -15.37 -5.18 -8.03
C LEU A 159 -15.40 -4.03 -9.03
N ILE A 160 -14.47 -3.08 -8.90
CA ILE A 160 -14.34 -1.96 -9.84
C ILE A 160 -13.98 -2.47 -11.25
N ALA A 161 -13.00 -3.37 -11.35
CA ALA A 161 -12.60 -3.93 -12.64
C ALA A 161 -13.75 -4.67 -13.34
N LEU A 162 -14.54 -5.46 -12.60
CA LEU A 162 -15.73 -6.13 -13.11
C LEU A 162 -16.80 -5.13 -13.60
N GLN A 163 -17.05 -4.05 -12.86
CA GLN A 163 -17.97 -2.99 -13.29
C GLN A 163 -17.51 -2.29 -14.58
N MET A 164 -16.20 -2.27 -14.83
CA MET A 164 -15.60 -1.75 -16.06
C MET A 164 -15.47 -2.80 -17.17
N GLY A 165 -15.98 -4.01 -16.99
CA GLY A 165 -15.92 -5.09 -17.98
C GLY A 165 -14.50 -5.64 -18.23
N LYS A 166 -13.59 -5.51 -17.26
CA LYS A 166 -12.21 -6.01 -17.38
C LYS A 166 -12.09 -7.46 -16.90
N ASP A 167 -11.17 -8.20 -17.52
CA ASP A 167 -10.77 -9.52 -17.02
C ASP A 167 -9.98 -9.37 -15.71
N VAL A 168 -10.37 -10.16 -14.71
CA VAL A 168 -9.80 -10.17 -13.35
C VAL A 168 -9.06 -11.47 -13.04
N SER A 169 -8.93 -12.37 -14.01
CA SER A 169 -8.27 -13.68 -13.86
C SER A 169 -6.87 -13.58 -13.26
N ILE A 170 -6.14 -12.49 -13.55
CA ILE A 170 -4.79 -12.24 -13.06
C ILE A 170 -4.70 -12.03 -11.53
N ILE A 171 -5.81 -11.70 -10.86
CA ILE A 171 -5.85 -11.45 -9.40
C ILE A 171 -6.75 -12.43 -8.62
N ASP A 172 -7.56 -13.26 -9.28
CA ASP A 172 -8.54 -14.12 -8.62
C ASP A 172 -7.88 -15.08 -7.61
N SER A 173 -6.76 -15.72 -7.97
CA SER A 173 -6.05 -16.64 -7.07
C SER A 173 -5.55 -15.98 -5.77
N ILE A 174 -5.20 -14.69 -5.83
CA ILE A 174 -4.77 -13.91 -4.67
C ILE A 174 -5.97 -13.74 -3.72
N ILE A 175 -7.12 -13.37 -4.28
CA ILE A 175 -8.36 -13.13 -3.54
C ILE A 175 -8.86 -14.41 -2.89
N ASP A 176 -8.88 -15.51 -3.65
CA ASP A 176 -9.30 -16.83 -3.16
C ASP A 176 -8.45 -17.30 -1.98
N THR A 177 -7.13 -17.08 -2.06
CA THR A 177 -6.20 -17.44 -0.97
C THR A 177 -6.50 -16.63 0.31
N VAL A 178 -6.76 -15.33 0.17
CA VAL A 178 -7.10 -14.46 1.30
C VAL A 178 -8.48 -14.82 1.89
N ASP A 179 -9.47 -15.08 1.04
CA ASP A 179 -10.81 -15.48 1.45
C ASP A 179 -10.79 -16.82 2.22
N ARG A 180 -10.09 -17.83 1.70
CA ARG A 180 -9.92 -19.12 2.39
C ARG A 180 -9.28 -18.96 3.76
N ARG A 181 -8.24 -18.13 3.89
CA ARG A 181 -7.60 -17.86 5.18
C ARG A 181 -8.55 -17.16 6.16
N LEU A 182 -9.35 -16.20 5.70
CA LEU A 182 -10.38 -15.55 6.52
C LEU A 182 -11.46 -16.53 6.98
N GLU A 183 -11.90 -17.44 6.11
CA GLU A 183 -12.86 -18.49 6.48
C GLU A 183 -12.34 -19.39 7.59
N ILE A 184 -11.07 -19.81 7.51
CA ILE A 184 -10.42 -20.60 8.57
C ILE A 184 -10.46 -19.83 9.89
N ASN A 185 -10.01 -18.57 9.89
CA ASN A 185 -9.98 -17.75 11.10
C ASN A 185 -11.37 -17.50 11.70
N ARG A 186 -12.41 -17.43 10.88
CA ARG A 186 -13.80 -17.23 11.33
C ARG A 186 -14.43 -18.48 11.94
N LYS A 187 -13.99 -19.67 11.51
CA LYS A 187 -14.42 -20.97 12.04
C LYS A 187 -13.67 -21.38 13.31
N SER A 188 -12.55 -20.71 13.63
CA SER A 188 -11.77 -20.89 14.86
C SER A 188 -12.29 -20.05 16.03
#